data_AF-A0A4V2QDM1-F1
#
_entry.id   AF-A0A4V2QDM1-F1
#
_cell.length_a   1.000
_cell.length_b   1.000
_cell.length_c   1.000
_cell.angle_alpha   90.00
_cell.angle_beta   90.00
_cell.angle_gamma   90.00
#
_symmetry.space_group_name_H-M   'P 1'
#
loop_
_entity.id
_entity.type
_entity.pdbx_description
1 polymer ?
#
loop_
_entity_poly.entity_id
_entity_poly.type
_entity_poly.pdbx_seq_one_letter_code
_entity_poly.pdbx_strand_id
1 'polypeptide(L)'
;MKYLSLFSCLLILLVFSCNEVKPKSEKEVRTFVKQWNNAHTLIKSTYLDRYYFDVVNYYEKDFTRDEVQQDKNLLFQQFPDYTQRIYNNQLDVTKVEGNFLVTFIKQVTYSGIKADYPSYLSLTIKNGKFKILREGLSKNAKNQEAPIFPSTRESNVTLSKNRQLYGDFNGDGLSDYAKVIAPVIQSVIDTNTKNSDTITCQGGCNSVILFSNKDLKPITIKGAYQSQLENLKDLNSDGADEIGFWDIKATTKSLYVFNATNGTLLTEPIVINTAVHKNLKLIDVFKKTGVNKITVTSSEQVDGKWVLKSKVIVLK
;
A
#
# COMPACT_ATOMS: atom_id res chain seq x y z
N MET A 1 41.16 49.71 6.03
CA MET A 1 41.42 48.45 6.77
C MET A 1 40.42 48.26 7.92
N LYS A 2 39.12 48.04 7.66
CA LYS A 2 38.12 47.76 8.73
C LYS A 2 37.11 46.64 8.41
N TYR A 3 37.20 46.01 7.23
CA TYR A 3 36.27 44.94 6.83
C TYR A 3 36.91 43.55 6.71
N LEU A 4 38.23 43.42 6.85
CA LEU A 4 38.89 42.10 6.80
C LEU A 4 38.66 41.25 8.06
N SER A 5 38.27 41.84 9.19
CA SER A 5 38.00 41.10 10.43
C SER A 5 36.62 40.42 10.44
N LEU A 6 35.62 40.98 9.75
CA LEU A 6 34.25 40.43 9.72
C LEU A 6 34.11 39.21 8.81
N PHE A 7 34.90 39.12 7.73
CA PHE A 7 34.93 37.94 6.87
C PHE A 7 35.61 36.73 7.53
N SER A 8 36.47 36.95 8.54
CA SER A 8 37.14 35.86 9.26
C SER A 8 36.23 35.15 10.27
N CYS A 9 35.21 35.83 10.83
CA CYS A 9 34.26 35.19 11.74
C CYS A 9 33.17 34.39 11.01
N LEU A 10 32.81 34.78 9.78
CA LEU A 10 31.79 34.07 9.00
C LEU A 10 32.31 32.74 8.43
N LEU A 11 33.62 32.64 8.16
CA LEU A 11 34.24 31.42 7.64
C LEU A 11 34.42 30.34 8.72
N ILE A 12 34.56 30.72 10.00
CA ILE A 12 34.74 29.78 11.12
C ILE A 12 33.41 29.13 11.53
N LEU A 13 32.27 29.79 11.29
CA LEU A 13 30.94 29.23 11.60
C LEU A 13 30.44 28.21 10.57
N LEU A 14 31.00 28.17 9.36
CA LEU A 14 30.61 27.22 8.31
C LEU A 14 31.36 25.87 8.39
N VAL A 15 32.42 25.77 9.20
CA VAL A 15 33.21 24.53 9.32
C VAL A 15 32.68 23.57 10.41
N PHE A 16 31.69 23.98 11.20
CA PHE A 16 31.11 23.16 12.28
C PHE A 16 29.68 22.67 12.02
N SER A 17 29.10 22.91 10.84
CA SER A 17 27.77 22.39 10.49
C SER A 17 27.80 21.10 9.65
N CYS A 18 28.90 20.34 9.69
CA CYS A 18 28.80 18.92 9.40
C CYS A 18 28.08 18.28 10.59
N ASN A 19 26.75 18.13 10.49
CA ASN A 19 26.04 17.12 11.26
C ASN A 19 26.68 15.77 10.89
N GLU A 20 27.69 15.34 11.64
CA GLU A 20 28.20 13.99 11.56
C GLU A 20 27.01 13.07 11.83
N VAL A 21 26.50 12.46 10.76
CA VAL A 21 25.55 11.36 10.88
C VAL A 21 26.32 10.27 11.62
N LYS A 22 26.03 10.12 12.92
CA LYS A 22 26.64 9.08 13.74
C LYS A 22 26.58 7.76 12.96
N PRO A 23 27.72 7.06 12.78
CA PRO A 23 27.73 5.82 12.02
C PRO A 23 26.78 4.86 12.69
N LYS A 24 25.76 4.41 11.94
CA LYS A 24 24.78 3.49 12.51
C LYS A 24 25.44 2.18 12.92
N SER A 25 25.09 1.71 14.10
CA SER A 25 25.69 0.54 14.74
C SER A 25 24.98 -0.76 14.33
N GLU A 26 25.68 -1.88 14.47
CA GLU A 26 25.12 -3.23 14.30
C GLU A 26 23.88 -3.45 15.20
N LYS A 27 23.87 -2.86 16.39
CA LYS A 27 22.72 -2.91 17.32
C LYS A 27 21.47 -2.30 16.69
N GLU A 28 21.60 -1.19 15.97
CA GLU A 28 20.45 -0.55 15.31
C GLU A 28 19.97 -1.38 14.11
N VAL A 29 20.88 -2.03 13.38
CA VAL A 29 20.54 -3.00 12.33
C VAL A 29 19.70 -4.15 12.90
N ARG A 30 20.15 -4.75 14.00
CA ARG A 30 19.42 -5.84 14.68
C ARG A 30 18.03 -5.39 15.14
N THR A 31 17.92 -4.17 15.67
CA THR A 31 16.63 -3.60 16.08
C THR A 31 15.69 -3.41 14.89
N PHE A 32 16.19 -2.85 13.78
CA PHE A 32 15.41 -2.65 12.56
C PHE A 32 14.88 -3.99 12.00
N VAL A 33 15.74 -5.01 11.91
CA VAL A 33 15.33 -6.33 11.39
C VAL A 33 14.30 -7.00 12.30
N LYS A 34 14.42 -6.85 13.62
CA LYS A 34 13.40 -7.34 14.57
C LYS A 34 12.06 -6.61 14.40
N GLN A 35 12.08 -5.29 14.21
CA GLN A 35 10.86 -4.51 13.95
C GLN A 35 10.17 -4.94 12.65
N TRP A 36 10.94 -5.09 11.57
CA TRP A 36 10.45 -5.62 10.28
C TRP A 36 9.86 -7.03 10.44
N ASN A 37 10.54 -7.92 11.16
CA ASN A 37 10.05 -9.28 11.42
C ASN A 37 8.70 -9.24 12.16
N ASN A 38 8.61 -8.44 13.23
CA ASN A 38 7.42 -8.31 14.06
C ASN A 38 6.25 -7.60 13.36
N ALA A 39 6.51 -6.91 12.24
CA ALA A 39 5.49 -6.31 11.41
C ALA A 39 4.85 -7.30 10.42
N HIS A 40 5.35 -8.53 10.32
CA HIS A 40 4.74 -9.58 9.51
C HIS A 40 3.64 -10.31 10.28
N THR A 41 2.60 -9.56 10.56
CA THR A 41 1.33 -10.06 11.04
C THR A 41 0.25 -9.61 10.08
N LEU A 42 -0.89 -10.32 10.06
CA LEU A 42 -2.07 -9.88 9.30
C LEU A 42 -2.36 -8.39 9.54
N ILE A 43 -2.22 -7.98 10.82
CA ILE A 43 -2.47 -6.63 11.29
C ILE A 43 -1.50 -5.56 10.78
N LYS A 44 -0.20 -5.88 10.71
CA LYS A 44 0.81 -4.87 10.34
C LYS A 44 1.23 -4.96 8.88
N SER A 45 0.74 -5.97 8.17
CA SER A 45 1.11 -6.30 6.80
C SER A 45 0.92 -5.13 5.84
N THR A 46 -0.13 -4.34 6.00
CA THR A 46 -0.53 -3.22 5.14
C THR A 46 0.40 -2.01 5.20
N TYR A 47 1.41 -2.05 6.07
CA TYR A 47 2.36 -0.97 6.32
C TYR A 47 3.81 -1.44 6.21
N LEU A 48 4.06 -2.60 5.58
CA LEU A 48 5.39 -3.17 5.43
C LEU A 48 6.25 -2.39 4.44
N ASP A 49 5.63 -1.69 3.48
CA ASP A 49 6.25 -0.78 2.52
C ASP A 49 7.27 0.17 3.18
N ARG A 50 6.99 0.66 4.39
CA ARG A 50 7.86 1.57 5.15
C ARG A 50 9.25 1.02 5.43
N TYR A 51 9.44 -0.29 5.42
CA TYR A 51 10.75 -0.92 5.61
C TYR A 51 11.57 -0.99 4.32
N TYR A 52 10.95 -0.87 3.16
CA TYR A 52 11.59 -1.11 1.87
C TYR A 52 12.08 0.18 1.18
N PHE A 53 13.14 0.01 0.40
CA PHE A 53 13.64 1.02 -0.55
C PHE A 53 12.66 1.18 -1.73
N ASP A 54 12.85 2.19 -2.58
CA ASP A 54 11.90 2.48 -3.67
C ASP A 54 11.86 1.36 -4.73
N VAL A 55 13.03 0.77 -5.01
CA VAL A 55 13.20 -0.45 -5.81
C VAL A 55 13.98 -1.45 -4.96
N VAL A 56 13.50 -2.69 -4.91
CA VAL A 56 13.99 -3.75 -4.05
C VAL A 56 14.28 -4.97 -4.93
N ASN A 57 15.46 -5.57 -4.78
CA ASN A 57 15.67 -6.91 -5.29
C ASN A 57 14.97 -7.89 -4.34
N TYR A 58 13.75 -8.26 -4.71
CA TYR A 58 12.82 -9.05 -3.92
C TYR A 58 12.74 -10.45 -4.53
N TYR A 59 13.37 -11.42 -3.88
CA TYR A 59 13.46 -12.82 -4.34
C TYR A 59 14.00 -12.93 -5.77
N GLU A 60 15.18 -12.32 -5.99
CA GLU A 60 15.95 -12.34 -7.25
C GLU A 60 15.35 -11.54 -8.41
N LYS A 61 14.19 -10.91 -8.22
CA LYS A 61 13.56 -10.00 -9.17
C LYS A 61 13.49 -8.59 -8.61
N ASP A 62 13.50 -7.59 -9.47
CA ASP A 62 13.33 -6.21 -9.04
C ASP A 62 11.85 -5.85 -8.95
N PHE A 63 11.45 -5.40 -7.77
CA PHE A 63 10.09 -4.94 -7.44
C PHE A 63 10.18 -3.49 -6.99
N THR A 64 9.20 -2.67 -7.35
CA THR A 64 8.95 -1.42 -6.67
C THR A 64 8.47 -1.69 -5.24
N ARG A 65 8.66 -0.72 -4.34
CA ARG A 65 8.12 -0.79 -2.96
C ARG A 65 6.65 -1.19 -2.91
N ASP A 66 5.85 -0.65 -3.81
CA ASP A 66 4.40 -0.87 -3.84
C ASP A 66 4.07 -2.30 -4.31
N GLU A 67 4.83 -2.85 -5.25
CA GLU A 67 4.71 -4.25 -5.68
C GLU A 67 5.10 -5.22 -4.56
N VAL A 68 6.14 -4.90 -3.77
CA VAL A 68 6.48 -5.69 -2.56
C VAL A 68 5.30 -5.67 -1.58
N GLN A 69 4.71 -4.50 -1.33
CA GLN A 69 3.56 -4.36 -0.44
C GLN A 69 2.35 -5.15 -0.95
N GLN A 70 2.09 -5.15 -2.26
CA GLN A 70 1.03 -5.93 -2.87
C GLN A 70 1.26 -7.44 -2.71
N ASP A 71 2.47 -7.94 -2.95
CA ASP A 71 2.80 -9.34 -2.73
C ASP A 71 2.64 -9.75 -1.25
N LYS A 72 3.08 -8.91 -0.30
CA LYS A 72 2.85 -9.17 1.12
C LYS A 72 1.36 -9.21 1.45
N ASN A 73 0.56 -8.29 0.92
CA ASN A 73 -0.90 -8.33 1.11
C ASN A 73 -1.50 -9.63 0.57
N LEU A 74 -1.07 -10.09 -0.61
CA LEU A 74 -1.50 -11.36 -1.20
C LEU A 74 -1.10 -12.56 -0.33
N LEU A 75 0.12 -12.57 0.23
CA LEU A 75 0.57 -13.59 1.17
C LEU A 75 -0.41 -13.71 2.36
N PHE A 76 -0.76 -12.60 3.00
CA PHE A 76 -1.64 -12.60 4.17
C PHE A 76 -3.11 -12.85 3.82
N GLN A 77 -3.54 -12.51 2.60
CA GLN A 77 -4.86 -12.89 2.07
C GLN A 77 -4.97 -14.40 1.83
N GLN A 78 -3.94 -14.99 1.22
CA GLN A 78 -3.91 -16.42 0.89
C GLN A 78 -3.65 -17.29 2.12
N PHE A 79 -2.85 -16.78 3.06
CA PHE A 79 -2.46 -17.45 4.29
C PHE A 79 -2.74 -16.54 5.50
N PRO A 80 -4.01 -16.41 5.94
CA PRO A 80 -4.35 -15.54 7.07
C PRO A 80 -3.71 -15.96 8.39
N ASP A 81 -3.32 -17.23 8.51
CA ASP A 81 -2.59 -17.79 9.64
C ASP A 81 -1.05 -17.68 9.51
N TYR A 82 -0.57 -17.01 8.46
CA TYR A 82 0.86 -16.81 8.23
C TYR A 82 1.50 -16.06 9.41
N THR A 83 2.56 -16.65 9.93
CA THR A 83 3.46 -16.00 10.90
C THR A 83 4.90 -16.22 10.50
N GLN A 84 5.77 -15.29 10.91
CA GLN A 84 7.21 -15.50 10.83
C GLN A 84 7.94 -15.07 12.10
N ARG A 85 9.10 -15.68 12.32
CA ARG A 85 10.06 -15.29 13.34
C ARG A 85 11.50 -15.57 12.91
N ILE A 86 12.43 -14.84 13.51
CA ILE A 86 13.86 -15.14 13.41
C ILE A 86 14.16 -16.28 14.38
N TYR A 87 14.63 -17.41 13.86
CA TYR A 87 14.95 -18.59 14.67
C TYR A 87 16.00 -18.23 15.73
N ASN A 88 15.72 -18.58 16.99
CA ASN A 88 16.53 -18.28 18.17
C ASN A 88 16.99 -16.82 18.31
N ASN A 89 16.29 -15.87 17.67
CA ASN A 89 16.69 -14.46 17.60
C ASN A 89 18.12 -14.24 17.06
N GLN A 90 18.65 -15.20 16.31
CA GLN A 90 20.02 -15.16 15.79
C GLN A 90 20.05 -14.44 14.44
N LEU A 91 20.83 -13.37 14.38
CA LEU A 91 21.15 -12.63 13.16
C LEU A 91 22.67 -12.58 13.04
N ASP A 92 23.17 -12.80 11.84
CA ASP A 92 24.54 -12.49 11.47
C ASP A 92 24.54 -11.22 10.61
N VAL A 93 25.39 -10.25 10.95
CA VAL A 93 25.40 -8.91 10.36
C VAL A 93 26.80 -8.60 9.85
N THR A 94 26.93 -8.45 8.55
CA THR A 94 28.18 -8.07 7.89
C THR A 94 28.03 -6.70 7.24
N LYS A 95 28.99 -5.80 7.45
CA LYS A 95 29.03 -4.51 6.76
C LYS A 95 29.71 -4.67 5.39
N VAL A 96 29.06 -4.23 4.33
CA VAL A 96 29.55 -4.35 2.95
C VAL A 96 29.33 -3.02 2.23
N GLU A 97 30.41 -2.33 1.85
CA GLU A 97 30.36 -1.12 0.99
C GLU A 97 29.35 -0.05 1.46
N GLY A 98 29.29 0.20 2.77
CA GLY A 98 28.35 1.19 3.36
C GLY A 98 26.91 0.68 3.56
N ASN A 99 26.61 -0.53 3.10
CA ASN A 99 25.38 -1.28 3.37
C ASN A 99 25.61 -2.35 4.45
N PHE A 100 24.54 -3.01 4.88
CA PHE A 100 24.59 -4.14 5.80
C PHE A 100 23.93 -5.35 5.16
N LEU A 101 24.63 -6.47 5.13
CA LEU A 101 24.06 -7.78 4.84
C LEU A 101 23.68 -8.44 6.17
N VAL A 102 22.43 -8.86 6.28
CA VAL A 102 21.92 -9.58 7.45
C VAL A 102 21.46 -10.95 7.00
N THR A 103 22.04 -12.01 7.54
CA THR A 103 21.66 -13.40 7.27
C THR A 103 21.07 -14.05 8.51
N PHE A 104 20.02 -14.85 8.33
CA PHE A 104 19.29 -15.47 9.44
C PHE A 104 18.44 -16.65 8.96
N ILE A 105 17.97 -17.46 9.90
CA ILE A 105 16.95 -18.48 9.63
C ILE A 105 15.58 -17.88 9.89
N LYS A 106 14.79 -17.72 8.83
CA LYS A 106 13.38 -17.33 8.90
C LYS A 106 12.53 -18.57 9.14
N GLN A 107 11.95 -18.68 10.32
CA GLN A 107 10.95 -19.70 10.61
C GLN A 107 9.56 -19.15 10.31
N VAL A 108 8.78 -19.88 9.52
CA VAL A 108 7.41 -19.51 9.16
C VAL A 108 6.42 -20.58 9.62
N THR A 109 5.17 -20.18 9.80
CA THR A 109 4.04 -21.11 9.94
C THR A 109 2.87 -20.62 9.10
N TYR A 110 2.23 -21.50 8.34
CA TYR A 110 1.07 -21.21 7.49
C TYR A 110 0.35 -22.50 7.09
N SER A 111 -0.98 -22.51 7.07
CA SER A 111 -1.79 -23.68 6.71
C SER A 111 -1.36 -24.98 7.43
N GLY A 112 -0.98 -24.88 8.71
CA GLY A 112 -0.46 -26.02 9.50
C GLY A 112 0.97 -26.46 9.15
N ILE A 113 1.61 -25.88 8.14
CA ILE A 113 3.01 -26.11 7.78
C ILE A 113 3.91 -25.25 8.66
N LYS A 114 5.00 -25.83 9.17
CA LYS A 114 6.09 -25.12 9.83
C LYS A 114 7.40 -25.40 9.11
N ALA A 115 8.11 -24.36 8.69
CA ALA A 115 9.32 -24.49 7.88
C ALA A 115 10.36 -23.42 8.20
N ASP A 116 11.63 -23.77 7.99
CA ASP A 116 12.78 -22.92 8.25
C ASP A 116 13.52 -22.61 6.95
N TYR A 117 13.74 -21.31 6.69
CA TYR A 117 14.33 -20.81 5.46
C TYR A 117 15.56 -19.95 5.75
N PRO A 118 16.77 -20.40 5.38
CA PRO A 118 17.94 -19.55 5.36
C PRO A 118 17.68 -18.34 4.45
N SER A 119 17.65 -17.14 5.03
CA SER A 119 17.21 -15.91 4.40
C SER A 119 18.22 -14.80 4.59
N TYR A 120 18.12 -13.76 3.78
CA TYR A 120 18.93 -12.56 3.93
C TYR A 120 18.15 -11.28 3.68
N LEU A 121 18.62 -10.19 4.30
CA LEU A 121 18.27 -8.82 3.99
C LEU A 121 19.54 -8.04 3.67
N SER A 122 19.54 -7.26 2.60
CA SER A 122 20.52 -6.19 2.39
C SER A 122 19.89 -4.86 2.76
N LEU A 123 20.52 -4.11 3.66
CA LEU A 123 20.03 -2.85 4.19
C LEU A 123 20.90 -1.69 3.73
N THR A 124 20.26 -0.60 3.36
CA THR A 124 20.90 0.67 3.08
C THR A 124 20.30 1.78 3.96
N ILE A 125 20.91 2.97 3.97
CA ILE A 125 20.42 4.12 4.71
C ILE A 125 19.92 5.18 3.71
N LYS A 126 18.64 5.56 3.83
CA LYS A 126 18.04 6.66 3.06
C LYS A 126 17.44 7.68 4.02
N ASN A 127 17.82 8.95 3.89
CA ASN A 127 17.35 10.03 4.77
C ASN A 127 17.49 9.69 6.26
N GLY A 128 18.63 9.09 6.65
CA GLY A 128 18.92 8.70 8.02
C GLY A 128 18.12 7.48 8.55
N LYS A 129 17.30 6.82 7.72
CA LYS A 129 16.53 5.62 8.11
C LYS A 129 17.00 4.38 7.35
N PHE A 130 16.99 3.23 8.01
CA PHE A 130 17.29 1.96 7.34
C PHE A 130 16.17 1.60 6.37
N LYS A 131 16.56 1.03 5.23
CA LYS A 131 15.68 0.55 4.18
C LYS A 131 16.21 -0.76 3.63
N ILE A 132 15.31 -1.69 3.32
CA ILE A 132 15.63 -2.97 2.69
C ILE A 132 15.84 -2.73 1.19
N LEU A 133 17.05 -2.97 0.73
CA LEU A 133 17.43 -2.96 -0.69
C LEU A 133 17.25 -4.35 -1.32
N ARG A 134 17.45 -5.42 -0.54
CA ARG A 134 17.24 -6.80 -1.00
C ARG A 134 16.60 -7.65 0.08
N GLU A 135 15.66 -8.50 -0.29
CA GLU A 135 15.10 -9.58 0.53
C GLU A 135 15.09 -10.86 -0.29
N GLY A 136 15.61 -11.96 0.26
CA GLY A 136 15.61 -13.22 -0.46
C GLY A 136 16.03 -14.42 0.38
N LEU A 137 16.12 -15.57 -0.29
CA LEU A 137 16.61 -16.80 0.28
C LEU A 137 18.11 -16.96 0.02
N SER A 138 18.82 -17.60 0.94
CA SER A 138 20.17 -18.07 0.63
C SER A 138 20.13 -19.04 -0.55
N LYS A 139 21.18 -19.04 -1.38
CA LYS A 139 21.29 -19.91 -2.58
C LYS A 139 21.05 -21.40 -2.27
N ASN A 140 21.38 -21.82 -1.05
CA ASN A 140 21.26 -23.21 -0.61
C ASN A 140 19.93 -23.52 0.10
N ALA A 141 18.98 -22.57 0.12
CA ALA A 141 17.68 -22.78 0.74
C ALA A 141 16.90 -23.86 -0.02
N LYS A 142 16.32 -24.80 0.71
CA LYS A 142 15.39 -25.81 0.17
C LYS A 142 13.99 -25.20 0.03
N ASN A 143 13.14 -25.83 -0.78
CA ASN A 143 11.73 -25.46 -0.96
C ASN A 143 11.51 -24.01 -1.39
N GLN A 144 12.34 -23.51 -2.32
CA GLN A 144 12.20 -22.16 -2.88
C GLN A 144 10.90 -21.97 -3.67
N GLU A 145 10.22 -23.06 -3.99
CA GLU A 145 8.92 -23.13 -4.66
C GLU A 145 7.74 -23.16 -3.67
N ALA A 146 7.95 -22.88 -2.38
CA ALA A 146 6.84 -22.80 -1.45
C ALA A 146 5.82 -21.74 -1.91
N PRO A 147 4.51 -21.95 -1.70
CA PRO A 147 3.46 -21.03 -2.14
C PRO A 147 3.49 -19.68 -1.38
N ILE A 148 4.31 -19.59 -0.34
CA ILE A 148 4.59 -18.36 0.41
C ILE A 148 5.66 -17.47 -0.22
N PHE A 149 6.25 -17.85 -1.36
CA PHE A 149 7.19 -16.99 -2.08
C PHE A 149 6.57 -16.32 -3.32
N PRO A 150 7.09 -15.16 -3.75
CA PRO A 150 6.45 -14.36 -4.80
C PRO A 150 6.39 -15.11 -6.15
N SER A 151 7.46 -15.85 -6.47
CA SER A 151 7.60 -16.61 -7.73
C SER A 151 6.46 -17.58 -8.00
N THR A 152 5.79 -18.07 -6.96
CA THR A 152 4.65 -19.01 -7.06
C THR A 152 3.29 -18.33 -6.93
N ARG A 153 3.25 -17.05 -6.51
CA ARG A 153 2.03 -16.25 -6.41
C ARG A 153 1.76 -15.35 -7.61
N GLU A 154 2.76 -15.06 -8.42
CA GLU A 154 2.64 -14.24 -9.64
C GLU A 154 1.53 -14.74 -10.61
N SER A 155 1.17 -16.03 -10.55
CA SER A 155 0.12 -16.63 -11.39
C SER A 155 -1.32 -16.50 -10.86
N ASN A 156 -1.55 -16.00 -9.63
CA ASN A 156 -2.87 -16.01 -8.99
C ASN A 156 -3.65 -14.70 -9.15
N VAL A 157 -3.76 -14.20 -10.39
CA VAL A 157 -4.63 -13.07 -10.78
C VAL A 157 -6.14 -13.41 -10.58
N THR A 158 -6.47 -14.68 -10.38
CA THR A 158 -7.85 -15.20 -10.23
C THR A 158 -8.36 -15.20 -8.78
N LEU A 159 -8.15 -14.13 -8.02
CA LEU A 159 -8.71 -13.96 -6.66
C LEU A 159 -9.80 -12.88 -6.61
N SER A 160 -10.55 -12.70 -7.70
CA SER A 160 -11.50 -11.58 -7.88
C SER A 160 -12.82 -11.71 -7.11
N LYS A 161 -13.13 -12.84 -6.47
CA LYS A 161 -14.44 -13.03 -5.82
C LYS A 161 -14.53 -12.63 -4.35
N ASN A 162 -13.41 -12.50 -3.63
CA ASN A 162 -13.42 -12.22 -2.18
C ASN A 162 -12.24 -11.33 -1.75
N ARG A 163 -11.90 -10.28 -2.50
CA ARG A 163 -10.77 -9.41 -2.13
C ARG A 163 -11.09 -8.66 -0.83
N GLN A 164 -10.51 -9.13 0.26
CA GLN A 164 -10.45 -8.42 1.53
C GLN A 164 -9.39 -7.33 1.42
N LEU A 165 -9.80 -6.07 1.61
CA LEU A 165 -8.89 -4.94 1.76
C LEU A 165 -8.58 -4.78 3.23
N TYR A 166 -7.31 -4.91 3.61
CA TYR A 166 -6.89 -4.74 5.00
C TYR A 166 -6.53 -3.27 5.30
N GLY A 167 -6.80 -2.82 6.52
CA GLY A 167 -6.53 -1.47 7.01
C GLY A 167 -6.94 -1.29 8.46
N ASP A 168 -6.48 -0.22 9.09
CA ASP A 168 -6.87 0.19 10.46
C ASP A 168 -8.13 1.08 10.38
N PHE A 169 -9.27 0.51 9.98
CA PHE A 169 -10.45 1.29 9.60
C PHE A 169 -11.21 1.90 10.78
N ASN A 170 -10.95 1.42 12.00
CA ASN A 170 -11.53 1.95 13.23
C ASN A 170 -10.55 2.82 14.05
N GLY A 171 -9.27 2.87 13.67
CA GLY A 171 -8.26 3.72 14.29
C GLY A 171 -7.74 3.23 15.64
N ASP A 172 -7.85 1.93 15.92
CA ASP A 172 -7.38 1.36 17.20
C ASP A 172 -5.90 0.88 17.14
N GLY A 173 -5.23 1.04 15.99
CA GLY A 173 -3.88 0.58 15.76
C GLY A 173 -3.78 -0.90 15.38
N LEU A 174 -4.91 -1.59 15.22
CA LEU A 174 -5.03 -2.97 14.76
C LEU A 174 -5.65 -2.97 13.35
N SER A 175 -5.36 -4.00 12.55
CA SER A 175 -5.96 -4.10 11.22
C SER A 175 -7.27 -4.84 11.32
N ASP A 176 -8.22 -4.23 10.65
CA ASP A 176 -9.44 -4.81 10.17
C ASP A 176 -9.30 -5.20 8.70
N TYR A 177 -10.36 -5.78 8.15
CA TYR A 177 -10.57 -5.87 6.71
C TYR A 177 -11.93 -5.33 6.31
N ALA A 178 -11.97 -4.77 5.11
CA ALA A 178 -13.18 -4.42 4.39
C ALA A 178 -13.37 -5.38 3.21
N LYS A 179 -14.61 -5.70 2.87
CA LYS A 179 -14.96 -6.42 1.65
C LYS A 179 -16.15 -5.74 0.99
N VAL A 180 -16.26 -5.85 -0.32
CA VAL A 180 -17.41 -5.36 -1.06
C VAL A 180 -18.33 -6.51 -1.44
N ILE A 181 -19.62 -6.37 -1.15
CA ILE A 181 -20.68 -7.18 -1.73
C ILE A 181 -21.21 -6.43 -2.95
N ALA A 182 -20.94 -6.97 -4.14
CA ALA A 182 -21.50 -6.46 -5.39
C ALA A 182 -22.96 -6.92 -5.56
N PRO A 183 -23.81 -6.16 -6.27
CA PRO A 183 -25.17 -6.59 -6.57
C PRO A 183 -25.17 -7.77 -7.56
N VAL A 184 -26.27 -8.52 -7.58
CA VAL A 184 -26.48 -9.62 -8.54
C VAL A 184 -26.92 -9.02 -9.89
N ILE A 185 -26.12 -9.22 -10.94
CA ILE A 185 -26.42 -8.73 -12.30
C ILE A 185 -27.38 -9.71 -12.99
N GLN A 186 -28.48 -9.22 -13.57
CA GLN A 186 -29.51 -10.03 -14.22
C GLN A 186 -29.36 -10.18 -15.75
N SER A 187 -28.84 -9.18 -16.48
CA SER A 187 -28.34 -9.33 -17.86
C SER A 187 -27.74 -8.01 -18.42
N VAL A 188 -26.91 -8.17 -19.44
CA VAL A 188 -26.61 -7.17 -20.49
C VAL A 188 -27.63 -7.44 -21.62
N ILE A 189 -28.45 -6.45 -21.97
CA ILE A 189 -29.37 -6.59 -23.11
C ILE A 189 -28.59 -6.29 -24.39
N ASP A 190 -28.42 -7.28 -25.25
CA ASP A 190 -28.22 -7.07 -26.69
C ASP A 190 -29.44 -7.71 -27.38
N THR A 191 -30.25 -6.97 -28.12
CA THR A 191 -30.01 -6.81 -29.56
C THR A 191 -30.91 -5.70 -30.13
N ASN A 192 -30.32 -4.90 -31.02
CA ASN A 192 -30.95 -4.06 -32.06
C ASN A 192 -31.18 -2.56 -31.81
N THR A 193 -30.34 -1.87 -31.04
CA THR A 193 -30.14 -0.43 -31.30
C THR A 193 -28.80 0.06 -30.79
N LYS A 194 -28.11 0.88 -31.61
CA LYS A 194 -26.80 1.46 -31.32
C LYS A 194 -26.76 2.12 -29.93
N ASN A 195 -25.78 1.69 -29.11
CA ASN A 195 -25.24 2.35 -27.92
C ASN A 195 -26.17 2.53 -26.70
N SER A 196 -26.34 1.47 -25.89
CA SER A 196 -26.10 1.55 -24.44
C SER A 196 -26.25 0.17 -23.79
N ASP A 197 -25.18 -0.40 -23.25
CA ASP A 197 -25.26 -1.56 -22.36
C ASP A 197 -25.95 -1.15 -21.06
N THR A 198 -27.28 -1.26 -21.00
CA THR A 198 -28.03 -1.00 -19.77
C THR A 198 -27.86 -2.21 -18.83
N ILE A 199 -26.97 -2.08 -17.85
CA ILE A 199 -26.79 -3.08 -16.80
C ILE A 199 -28.01 -3.07 -15.87
N THR A 200 -28.64 -4.24 -15.72
CA THR A 200 -29.75 -4.43 -14.77
C THR A 200 -29.31 -5.35 -13.63
N CYS A 201 -29.66 -4.98 -12.39
CA CYS A 201 -29.32 -5.76 -11.20
C CYS A 201 -30.57 -6.14 -10.40
N GLN A 202 -30.58 -7.34 -9.84
CA GLN A 202 -31.64 -7.81 -8.94
C GLN A 202 -31.68 -6.95 -7.68
N GLY A 203 -32.84 -6.35 -7.38
CA GLY A 203 -33.00 -5.50 -6.20
C GLY A 203 -32.30 -4.13 -6.28
N GLY A 204 -31.82 -3.75 -7.47
CA GLY A 204 -31.10 -2.51 -7.73
C GLY A 204 -29.58 -2.68 -7.69
N CYS A 205 -28.86 -1.90 -8.50
CA CYS A 205 -27.40 -1.96 -8.56
C CYS A 205 -26.81 -1.22 -7.37
N ASN A 206 -26.66 -1.89 -6.23
CA ASN A 206 -26.04 -1.30 -5.04
C ASN A 206 -24.89 -2.20 -4.57
N SER A 207 -23.73 -1.60 -4.33
CA SER A 207 -22.61 -2.27 -3.69
C SER A 207 -22.55 -1.90 -2.22
N VAL A 208 -22.19 -2.85 -1.36
CA VAL A 208 -22.10 -2.64 0.08
C VAL A 208 -20.69 -2.98 0.56
N ILE A 209 -20.01 -2.00 1.17
CA ILE A 209 -18.76 -2.23 1.89
C ILE A 209 -19.12 -2.73 3.29
N LEU A 210 -18.58 -3.90 3.64
CA LEU A 210 -18.66 -4.48 4.98
C LEU A 210 -17.28 -4.50 5.61
N PHE A 211 -17.23 -4.19 6.91
CA PHE A 211 -16.02 -4.27 7.71
C PHE A 211 -16.03 -5.53 8.59
N SER A 212 -14.84 -6.02 8.94
CA SER A 212 -14.66 -7.11 9.90
C SER A 212 -14.98 -6.68 11.31
N ASN A 213 -14.66 -5.43 11.65
CA ASN A 213 -15.05 -4.81 12.89
C ASN A 213 -16.54 -4.53 12.87
N LYS A 214 -17.26 -5.08 13.87
CA LYS A 214 -18.71 -5.01 13.96
C LYS A 214 -19.23 -3.65 14.42
N ASP A 215 -18.36 -2.81 14.97
CA ASP A 215 -18.70 -1.45 15.41
C ASP A 215 -18.76 -0.48 14.23
N LEU A 216 -18.10 -0.82 13.11
CA LEU A 216 -18.15 -0.05 11.87
C LEU A 216 -19.42 -0.37 11.08
N LYS A 217 -20.14 0.68 10.68
CA LYS A 217 -21.37 0.53 9.90
C LYS A 217 -21.06 0.20 8.44
N PRO A 218 -21.84 -0.69 7.80
CA PRO A 218 -21.78 -0.89 6.36
C PRO A 218 -21.99 0.41 5.56
N ILE A 219 -21.25 0.58 4.47
CA ILE A 219 -21.40 1.71 3.55
C ILE A 219 -22.07 1.22 2.27
N THR A 220 -23.21 1.79 1.92
CA THR A 220 -23.96 1.43 0.71
C THR A 220 -23.74 2.47 -0.39
N ILE A 221 -23.22 2.03 -1.53
CA ILE A 221 -23.01 2.85 -2.72
C ILE A 221 -24.08 2.48 -3.75
N LYS A 222 -24.97 3.45 -4.04
CA LYS A 222 -26.05 3.28 -5.00
C LYS A 222 -25.54 3.39 -6.44
N GLY A 223 -26.11 2.60 -7.34
CA GLY A 223 -25.76 2.57 -8.76
C GLY A 223 -24.46 1.83 -9.11
N ALA A 224 -23.72 1.32 -8.11
CA ALA A 224 -22.43 0.66 -8.31
C ALA A 224 -22.61 -0.87 -8.44
N TYR A 225 -22.24 -1.42 -9.59
CA TYR A 225 -22.31 -2.87 -9.88
C TYR A 225 -20.94 -3.54 -10.06
N GLN A 226 -19.91 -2.77 -10.37
CA GLN A 226 -18.54 -3.25 -10.48
C GLN A 226 -17.62 -2.31 -9.70
N SER A 227 -16.74 -2.88 -8.87
CA SER A 227 -15.95 -2.07 -7.96
C SER A 227 -14.61 -2.67 -7.55
N GLN A 228 -13.78 -1.80 -6.98
CA GLN A 228 -12.51 -2.13 -6.35
C GLN A 228 -12.34 -1.26 -5.10
N LEU A 229 -11.87 -1.86 -4.00
CA LEU A 229 -11.54 -1.15 -2.78
C LEU A 229 -10.06 -0.76 -2.75
N GLU A 230 -9.77 0.40 -2.18
CA GLU A 230 -8.43 0.91 -1.91
C GLU A 230 -8.31 1.35 -0.46
N ASN A 231 -7.19 1.03 0.20
CA ASN A 231 -6.89 1.60 1.52
C ASN A 231 -6.12 2.89 1.27
N LEU A 232 -6.73 4.03 1.56
CA LEU A 232 -6.16 5.35 1.31
C LEU A 232 -5.32 5.87 2.48
N LYS A 233 -5.12 5.03 3.50
CA LYS A 233 -4.46 5.34 4.76
C LYS A 233 -5.19 6.42 5.54
N ASP A 234 -4.67 6.76 6.71
CA ASP A 234 -5.12 7.92 7.47
C ASP A 234 -4.81 9.23 6.72
N LEU A 235 -5.82 9.81 6.06
CA LEU A 235 -5.79 11.05 5.29
C LEU A 235 -6.13 12.27 6.14
N ASN A 236 -7.10 12.15 7.04
CA ASN A 236 -7.63 13.24 7.87
C ASN A 236 -7.00 13.29 9.28
N SER A 237 -5.98 12.48 9.53
CA SER A 237 -5.19 12.42 10.77
C SER A 237 -6.04 12.10 12.02
N ASP A 238 -7.14 11.37 11.85
CA ASP A 238 -8.01 10.94 12.95
C ASP A 238 -7.59 9.59 13.57
N GLY A 239 -6.57 8.95 12.99
CA GLY A 239 -6.02 7.68 13.41
C GLY A 239 -6.59 6.48 12.65
N ALA A 240 -7.75 6.60 12.01
CA ALA A 240 -8.34 5.56 11.19
C ALA A 240 -7.91 5.69 9.71
N ASP A 241 -7.88 4.57 9.01
CA ASP A 241 -7.65 4.53 7.57
C ASP A 241 -8.93 4.93 6.81
N GLU A 242 -8.78 5.83 5.82
CA GLU A 242 -9.83 6.07 4.83
C GLU A 242 -9.95 4.94 3.82
N ILE A 243 -11.18 4.71 3.36
CA ILE A 243 -11.48 3.70 2.35
C ILE A 243 -11.88 4.35 1.03
N GLY A 244 -11.14 3.99 -0.01
CA GLY A 244 -11.44 4.30 -1.40
C GLY A 244 -12.34 3.23 -2.00
N PHE A 245 -13.37 3.66 -2.72
CA PHE A 245 -14.22 2.77 -3.51
C PHE A 245 -14.25 3.26 -4.94
N TRP A 246 -13.75 2.44 -5.86
CA TRP A 246 -13.89 2.68 -7.29
C TRP A 246 -15.23 2.12 -7.77
N ASP A 247 -16.11 2.99 -8.29
CA ASP A 247 -17.25 2.60 -9.12
C ASP A 247 -16.80 2.57 -10.58
N ILE A 248 -16.85 1.40 -11.20
CA ILE A 248 -16.30 1.15 -12.53
C ILE A 248 -17.44 0.93 -13.51
N LYS A 249 -17.48 1.77 -14.55
CA LYS A 249 -18.43 1.68 -15.67
C LYS A 249 -17.66 1.62 -16.99
N ALA A 250 -18.37 1.36 -18.08
CA ALA A 250 -17.78 1.18 -19.41
C ALA A 250 -16.88 2.36 -19.84
N THR A 251 -17.30 3.59 -19.59
CA THR A 251 -16.60 4.81 -20.05
C THR A 251 -16.13 5.72 -18.91
N THR A 252 -16.38 5.34 -17.66
CA THR A 252 -16.01 6.15 -16.50
C THR A 252 -15.55 5.31 -15.32
N LYS A 253 -14.62 5.86 -14.53
CA LYS A 253 -14.33 5.39 -13.17
C LYS A 253 -14.57 6.54 -12.19
N SER A 254 -15.25 6.26 -11.09
CA SER A 254 -15.49 7.24 -10.03
C SER A 254 -14.88 6.76 -8.72
N LEU A 255 -13.97 7.53 -8.13
CA LEU A 255 -13.42 7.25 -6.80
C LEU A 255 -14.25 7.96 -5.73
N TYR A 256 -14.87 7.17 -4.85
CA TYR A 256 -15.48 7.63 -3.62
C TYR A 256 -14.45 7.51 -2.50
N VAL A 257 -14.32 8.55 -1.68
CA VAL A 257 -13.37 8.60 -0.55
C VAL A 257 -14.17 8.72 0.73
N PHE A 258 -14.25 7.63 1.50
CA PHE A 258 -15.03 7.56 2.72
C PHE A 258 -14.14 7.59 3.95
N ASN A 259 -14.58 8.31 4.97
CA ASN A 259 -14.15 8.05 6.34
C ASN A 259 -14.81 6.75 6.80
N ALA A 260 -14.01 5.74 7.16
CA ALA A 260 -14.52 4.42 7.47
C ALA A 260 -15.30 4.37 8.79
N THR A 261 -14.95 5.21 9.77
CA THR A 261 -15.57 5.22 11.10
C THR A 261 -17.04 5.67 11.08
N ASN A 262 -17.37 6.65 10.24
CA ASN A 262 -18.70 7.25 10.18
C ASN A 262 -19.42 7.06 8.83
N GLY A 263 -18.72 6.52 7.82
CA GLY A 263 -19.26 6.24 6.48
C GLY A 263 -19.53 7.49 5.63
N THR A 264 -19.06 8.67 6.05
CA THR A 264 -19.27 9.92 5.31
C THR A 264 -18.25 10.10 4.19
N LEU A 265 -18.67 10.76 3.11
CA LEU A 265 -17.77 11.16 2.04
C LEU A 265 -16.92 12.36 2.48
N LEU A 266 -15.61 12.23 2.30
CA LEU A 266 -14.66 13.32 2.56
C LEU A 266 -14.53 14.30 1.38
N THR A 267 -14.96 13.88 0.20
CA THR A 267 -15.05 14.70 -1.01
C THR A 267 -16.18 14.18 -1.89
N GLU A 268 -16.68 15.05 -2.77
CA GLU A 268 -17.46 14.62 -3.92
C GLU A 268 -16.72 13.54 -4.73
N PRO A 269 -17.43 12.57 -5.32
CA PRO A 269 -16.82 11.50 -6.11
C PRO A 269 -15.94 12.04 -7.23
N ILE A 270 -14.72 11.51 -7.34
CA ILE A 270 -13.72 11.94 -8.31
C ILE A 270 -13.95 11.14 -9.61
N VAL A 271 -14.56 11.77 -10.61
CA VAL A 271 -14.94 11.11 -11.87
C VAL A 271 -13.82 11.24 -12.90
N ILE A 272 -13.46 10.12 -13.53
CA ILE A 272 -12.54 10.02 -14.66
C ILE A 272 -13.29 9.47 -15.87
N ASN A 273 -13.27 10.21 -16.97
CA ASN A 273 -13.72 9.72 -18.28
C ASN A 273 -12.62 8.84 -18.89
N THR A 274 -12.77 7.52 -18.77
CA THR A 274 -11.78 6.55 -19.22
C THR A 274 -11.80 6.31 -20.73
N ALA A 275 -12.83 6.79 -21.43
CA ALA A 275 -12.83 6.79 -22.90
C ALA A 275 -11.77 7.77 -23.46
N VAL A 276 -11.54 8.88 -22.75
CA VAL A 276 -10.57 9.92 -23.11
C VAL A 276 -9.23 9.73 -22.37
N HIS A 277 -9.26 9.59 -21.05
CA HIS A 277 -8.07 9.50 -20.21
C HIS A 277 -7.81 8.06 -19.78
N LYS A 278 -7.07 7.32 -20.63
CA LYS A 278 -6.75 5.89 -20.42
C LYS A 278 -5.55 5.72 -19.48
N ASN A 279 -5.52 4.59 -18.78
CA ASN A 279 -4.36 4.11 -17.99
C ASN A 279 -3.90 5.02 -16.85
N LEU A 280 -4.75 5.91 -16.33
CA LEU A 280 -4.43 6.66 -15.11
C LEU A 280 -4.30 5.72 -13.91
N LYS A 281 -3.22 5.89 -13.14
CA LYS A 281 -3.02 5.19 -11.86
C LYS A 281 -3.73 5.95 -10.74
N LEU A 282 -3.96 5.31 -9.59
CA LEU A 282 -4.54 5.96 -8.41
C LEU A 282 -3.80 7.26 -8.05
N ILE A 283 -2.47 7.23 -8.09
CA ILE A 283 -1.63 8.39 -7.77
C ILE A 283 -1.85 9.57 -8.73
N ASP A 284 -2.31 9.34 -9.97
CA ASP A 284 -2.60 10.43 -10.91
C ASP A 284 -3.94 11.12 -10.60
N VAL A 285 -4.86 10.37 -9.99
CA VAL A 285 -6.21 10.80 -9.64
C VAL A 285 -6.28 11.39 -8.23
N PHE A 286 -5.48 10.88 -7.31
CA PHE A 286 -5.60 11.14 -5.89
C PHE A 286 -4.22 11.13 -5.20
N LYS A 287 -3.92 12.21 -4.46
CA LYS A 287 -2.67 12.33 -3.66
C LYS A 287 -2.95 13.00 -2.32
N LYS A 288 -2.40 12.45 -1.22
CA LYS A 288 -2.25 13.21 0.04
C LYS A 288 -1.20 14.31 -0.16
N THR A 289 -1.57 15.55 0.11
CA THR A 289 -0.71 16.74 -0.16
C THR A 289 -0.48 17.61 1.07
N GLY A 290 -1.05 17.24 2.20
CA GLY A 290 -0.76 17.83 3.50
C GLY A 290 -1.58 17.16 4.60
N VAL A 291 -1.45 17.68 5.82
CA VAL A 291 -2.35 17.33 6.93
C VAL A 291 -3.76 17.71 6.50
N ASN A 292 -4.64 16.71 6.45
CA ASN A 292 -6.05 16.84 6.10
C ASN A 292 -6.24 17.53 4.74
N LYS A 293 -5.32 17.30 3.81
CA LYS A 293 -5.34 17.90 2.48
C LYS A 293 -5.02 16.87 1.42
N ILE A 294 -5.89 16.80 0.43
CA ILE A 294 -5.71 15.94 -0.74
C ILE A 294 -5.73 16.80 -2.00
N THR A 295 -4.99 16.37 -3.01
CA THR A 295 -5.17 16.84 -4.38
C THR A 295 -5.93 15.77 -5.13
N VAL A 296 -7.03 16.18 -5.74
CA VAL A 296 -7.85 15.31 -6.59
C VAL A 296 -7.76 15.80 -8.02
N THR A 297 -7.66 14.88 -8.96
CA THR A 297 -7.68 15.15 -10.40
C THR A 297 -8.92 14.49 -10.98
N SER A 298 -9.83 15.26 -11.58
CA SER A 298 -11.06 14.77 -12.19
C SER A 298 -11.17 15.19 -13.65
N SER A 299 -11.93 14.43 -14.43
CA SER A 299 -12.34 14.83 -15.78
C SER A 299 -13.43 15.90 -15.72
N GLU A 300 -13.21 17.00 -16.42
CA GLU A 300 -14.15 18.10 -16.57
C GLU A 300 -14.30 18.45 -18.05
N GLN A 301 -15.50 18.86 -18.46
CA GLN A 301 -15.73 19.35 -19.80
C GLN A 301 -15.53 20.86 -19.83
N VAL A 302 -14.55 21.32 -20.60
CA VAL A 302 -14.26 22.74 -20.83
C VAL A 302 -14.29 22.98 -22.32
N ASP A 303 -15.14 23.91 -22.77
CA ASP A 303 -15.32 24.25 -24.20
C ASP A 303 -15.56 23.02 -25.10
N GLY A 304 -16.38 22.08 -24.60
CA GLY A 304 -16.72 20.84 -25.32
C GLY A 304 -15.63 19.75 -25.29
N LYS A 305 -14.45 20.01 -24.70
CA LYS A 305 -13.35 19.05 -24.59
C LYS A 305 -13.22 18.52 -23.17
N TRP A 306 -12.96 17.22 -23.04
CA TRP A 306 -12.61 16.60 -21.77
C TRP A 306 -11.16 16.91 -21.42
N VAL A 307 -10.97 17.53 -20.26
CA VAL A 307 -9.65 17.83 -19.69
C VAL A 307 -9.56 17.30 -18.27
N LEU A 308 -8.35 17.03 -17.80
CA LEU A 308 -8.10 16.76 -16.39
C LEU A 308 -7.89 18.09 -15.66
N LYS A 309 -8.66 18.32 -14.59
CA LYS A 309 -8.41 19.42 -13.66
C LYS A 309 -8.07 18.88 -12.29
N SER A 310 -7.06 19.49 -11.67
CA SER A 310 -6.67 19.20 -10.30
C SER A 310 -7.14 20.30 -9.36
N LYS A 311 -7.62 19.91 -8.18
CA LYS A 311 -7.98 20.83 -7.09
C LYS A 311 -7.52 20.28 -5.75
N VAL A 312 -7.16 21.18 -4.84
CA VAL A 312 -6.84 20.84 -3.45
C VAL A 312 -8.12 20.88 -2.63
N ILE A 313 -8.38 19.83 -1.85
CA ILE A 313 -9.51 19.72 -0.94
C ILE A 313 -8.96 19.62 0.48
N VAL A 314 -9.52 20.43 1.38
CA VAL A 314 -9.31 20.31 2.82
C VAL A 314 -10.35 19.33 3.35
N LEU A 315 -9.85 18.24 3.91
CA LEU A 315 -10.65 17.20 4.55
C LEU A 315 -11.08 17.68 5.93
N LYS A 316 -12.31 17.30 6.30
CA LYS A 316 -12.86 17.52 7.64
C LYS A 316 -12.67 16.28 8.48
#